data_AF-A0A1V4RW69-F1
#
_entry.id   AF-A0A1V4RW69-F1
#
_cell.length_a   1.000
_cell.length_b   1.000
_cell.length_c   1.000
_cell.angle_alpha   90.00
_cell.angle_beta   90.00
_cell.angle_gamma   90.00
#
_symmetry.space_group_name_H-M   'P 1'
#
loop_
_entity.id
_entity.type
_entity.pdbx_description
1 polymer ?
#
loop_
_entity_poly.entity_id
_entity_poly.type
_entity_poly.pdbx_seq_one_letter_code
_entity_poly.pdbx_strand_id
1 'polypeptide(L)' 'MEISITLLNLGYAICGVVLALVFMVAGYKIFDRITPFNTSKQLAEKNVAVGIVVGSMFVGLGISVGLVIGMGLN' A
#
# COMPACT_ATOMS: atom_id res chain seq x y z
N MET A 1 18.66 22.10 18.04
CA MET A 1 17.43 21.52 18.61
C MET A 1 16.39 21.33 17.51
N GLU A 2 16.03 22.37 16.77
CA GLU A 2 15.12 22.34 15.60
C GLU A 2 15.47 21.27 14.54
N ILE A 3 16.71 21.27 14.01
CA ILE A 3 17.14 20.36 12.93
C ILE A 3 17.02 18.87 13.33
N SER A 4 17.31 18.54 14.59
CA SER A 4 17.23 17.17 15.08
C SER A 4 15.81 16.64 15.07
N ILE A 5 14.82 17.50 15.38
CA ILE A 5 13.40 17.15 15.41
C ILE A 5 12.90 16.97 13.98
N THR A 6 13.25 17.87 13.07
CA THR A 6 12.90 17.76 11.65
C THR A 6 13.44 16.47 11.04
N LEU A 7 14.68 16.10 11.34
CA LEU A 7 15.31 14.88 10.84
C LEU A 7 14.61 13.61 11.37
N LEU A 8 14.23 13.61 12.65
CA LEU A 8 13.51 12.49 13.28
C LEU A 8 12.13 12.31 12.66
N ASN A 9 11.41 13.41 12.42
CA ASN A 9 10.08 13.37 11.81
C ASN A 9 10.13 12.90 10.34
N LEU A 10 11.17 13.31 9.61
CA LEU A 10 11.44 12.80 8.27
C LEU A 10 11.72 11.29 8.29
N GLY A 11 12.52 10.82 9.25
CA GLY A 11 12.77 9.40 9.45
C GLY A 11 11.49 8.61 9.70
N TYR A 12 10.61 9.11 10.57
CA TYR A 12 9.29 8.53 10.81
C TYR A 12 8.43 8.46 9.54
N ALA A 13 8.38 9.54 8.76
CA ALA A 13 7.62 9.58 7.51
C ALA A 13 8.15 8.56 6.49
N ILE A 14 9.47 8.45 6.33
CA ILE A 14 10.10 7.47 5.44
C ILE A 14 9.78 6.04 5.90
N CYS A 15 9.93 5.75 7.20
CA CYS A 15 9.58 4.45 7.76
C CYS A 15 8.11 4.09 7.50
N GLY A 16 7.20 5.05 7.67
CA GLY A 16 5.78 4.87 7.38
C GLY A 16 5.51 4.53 5.90
N VAL A 17 6.15 5.25 4.97
CA VAL A 17 6.04 4.98 3.53
C VAL A 17 6.58 3.60 3.18
N VAL A 18 7.75 3.23 3.70
CA VAL A 18 8.35 1.91 3.48
C VAL A 18 7.43 0.81 3.99
N LEU A 19 6.87 0.98 5.19
CA LEU A 19 5.93 0.02 5.77
C LEU A 19 4.66 -0.12 4.91
N ALA A 20 4.10 0.99 4.43
CA ALA A 20 2.93 0.97 3.56
C ALA A 20 3.21 0.24 2.22
N LEU A 21 4.38 0.45 1.62
CA LEU A 21 4.80 -0.27 0.41
C LEU A 21 4.97 -1.77 0.66
N VAL A 22 5.52 -2.16 1.81
CA VAL A 22 5.62 -3.58 2.20
C VAL A 22 4.23 -4.22 2.27
N PHE A 23 3.25 -3.54 2.87
CA PHE A 23 1.88 -4.03 2.91
C PHE A 23 1.21 -4.10 1.53
N MET A 24 1.46 -3.13 0.64
CA MET A 24 0.98 -3.18 -0.75
C MET A 24 1.49 -4.43 -1.47
N VAL A 25 2.80 -4.69 -1.39
CA VAL A 25 3.44 -5.84 -2.04
C VAL A 25 2.94 -7.14 -1.42
N ALA A 26 2.85 -7.21 -0.09
CA ALA A 26 2.36 -8.38 0.61
C ALA A 26 0.91 -8.71 0.21
N GLY A 27 0.04 -7.70 0.21
CA GLY A 27 -1.35 -7.85 -0.21
C GLY A 27 -1.46 -8.37 -1.65
N TYR A 28 -0.76 -7.74 -2.60
CA TYR A 28 -0.77 -8.18 -3.99
C TYR A 28 -0.30 -9.63 -4.15
N LYS A 29 0.80 -10.00 -3.45
CA LYS A 29 1.36 -11.33 -3.52
C LYS A 29 0.46 -12.40 -2.91
N ILE A 30 -0.25 -12.06 -1.82
CA ILE A 30 -1.26 -12.94 -1.23
C ILE A 30 -2.43 -13.12 -2.19
N PHE A 31 -2.91 -12.03 -2.79
CA PHE A 31 -4.01 -12.07 -3.75
C PHE A 31 -3.67 -12.92 -4.98
N ASP A 32 -2.47 -12.72 -5.56
CA ASP A 32 -1.98 -13.49 -6.71
C ASP A 32 -1.82 -14.98 -6.38
N ARG A 33 -1.47 -15.32 -5.12
CA ARG A 33 -1.35 -16.72 -4.69
C ARG A 33 -2.71 -17.39 -4.45
N ILE A 34 -3.73 -16.64 -4.05
CA ILE A 34 -5.09 -17.15 -3.81
C ILE A 34 -5.86 -17.33 -5.12
N THR A 35 -5.60 -16.45 -6.09
CA THR A 35 -6.29 -16.51 -7.39
C THR A 35 -5.76 -17.68 -8.23
N PRO A 36 -6.64 -18.39 -8.97
CA PRO A 36 -6.25 -19.57 -9.76
C PRO A 36 -5.51 -19.21 -11.06
N PHE A 37 -5.12 -17.95 -11.24
CA PHE A 37 -4.52 -17.42 -12.45
C PHE A 37 -3.38 -16.47 -12.10
N ASN A 38 -2.51 -16.20 -13.08
CA ASN A 38 -1.44 -15.22 -12.90
C ASN A 38 -1.99 -13.79 -13.07
N THR A 39 -2.11 -13.06 -11.98
CA THR A 39 -2.66 -11.69 -11.93
C THR A 39 -1.82 -10.73 -12.76
N SER A 40 -0.50 -10.85 -12.70
CA SER A 40 0.43 -9.99 -13.46
C SER A 40 0.26 -10.17 -14.97
N LYS A 41 0.08 -11.41 -15.43
CA LYS A 41 -0.20 -11.72 -16.84
C LYS A 41 -1.53 -11.12 -17.28
N GLN A 42 -2.59 -11.28 -16.48
CA GLN A 42 -3.90 -10.71 -16.80
C GLN A 42 -3.88 -9.18 -16.86
N LEU A 43 -3.11 -8.52 -15.98
CA LEU A 43 -2.87 -7.08 -16.06
C LEU A 43 -2.18 -6.68 -17.38
N ALA A 44 -1.15 -7.44 -17.79
CA ALA A 44 -0.43 -7.19 -19.04
C ALA A 44 -1.31 -7.41 -20.29
N GLU A 45 -2.22 -8.39 -20.24
CA GLU A 45 -3.22 -8.67 -21.28
C GLU A 45 -4.39 -7.68 -21.29
N LYS A 46 -4.29 -6.58 -20.52
CA LYS A 46 -5.32 -5.53 -20.40
C LYS A 46 -6.66 -6.06 -19.89
N ASN A 47 -6.65 -7.08 -19.04
CA ASN A 47 -7.87 -7.51 -18.37
C ASN A 47 -8.33 -6.42 -17.38
N VAL A 48 -9.37 -5.68 -17.81
CA VAL A 48 -9.95 -4.58 -17.05
C VAL A 48 -10.50 -5.04 -15.70
N ALA A 49 -11.07 -6.24 -15.61
CA ALA A 49 -11.63 -6.75 -14.36
C ALA A 49 -10.53 -6.92 -13.30
N VAL A 50 -9.40 -7.54 -13.66
CA VAL A 50 -8.25 -7.69 -12.76
C VAL A 50 -7.64 -6.34 -12.42
N GLY A 51 -7.56 -5.42 -13.39
CA GLY A 51 -7.12 -4.05 -13.16
C GLY A 51 -7.97 -3.30 -12.12
N ILE A 52 -9.30 -3.42 -12.20
CA ILE A 52 -10.23 -2.81 -11.23
C ILE A 52 -10.02 -3.42 -9.84
N VAL A 53 -9.85 -4.73 -9.74
CA VAL A 53 -9.64 -5.41 -8.44
C VAL A 53 -8.33 -4.97 -7.80
N VAL A 54 -7.21 -5.01 -8.53
CA VAL A 54 -5.91 -4.58 -8.00
C VAL A 54 -5.90 -3.08 -7.70
N GLY A 55 -6.55 -2.26 -8.53
CA GLY A 55 -6.69 -0.82 -8.28
C GLY A 55 -7.49 -0.52 -7.02
N SER A 56 -8.67 -1.13 -6.86
CA SER A 56 -9.52 -0.96 -5.68
C SER A 56 -8.86 -1.47 -4.40
N MET A 57 -8.06 -2.54 -4.51
CA MET A 57 -7.24 -3.04 -3.41
C MET A 57 -6.26 -1.99 -2.88
N PHE A 58 -5.51 -1.31 -3.77
CA PHE A 58 -4.56 -0.28 -3.36
C PHE A 58 -5.24 1.00 -2.86
N VAL A 59 -6.37 1.38 -3.46
CA VAL A 59 -7.19 2.50 -2.96
C VAL A 59 -7.70 2.20 -1.55
N GLY A 60 -8.24 1.00 -1.32
CA GLY A 60 -8.70 0.57 -0.01
C GLY A 60 -7.60 0.61 1.04
N LEU A 61 -6.41 0.08 0.71
CA LEU A 61 -5.25 0.13 1.60
C LEU A 61 -4.84 1.57 1.93
N GLY A 62 -4.81 2.45 0.93
CA GLY A 62 -4.49 3.87 1.15
C GLY A 62 -5.46 4.55 2.11
N ILE A 63 -6.77 4.29 1.95
CA ILE A 63 -7.80 4.80 2.85
C ILE A 63 -7.61 4.23 4.26
N SER A 64 -7.40 2.92 4.40
CA SER A 64 -7.19 2.28 5.70
C SER A 64 -5.97 2.84 6.44
N VAL A 65 -4.84 2.99 5.75
CA VAL A 65 -3.62 3.55 6.36
C VAL A 65 -3.83 5.01 6.76
N GLY A 66 -4.45 5.81 5.89
CA GLY A 66 -4.78 7.21 6.21
C GLY A 66 -5.69 7.33 7.43
N LEU A 67 -6.70 6.47 7.55
CA LEU A 67 -7.62 6.44 8.68
C LEU A 67 -6.92 6.03 9.99
N VAL A 68 -6.08 5.00 9.95
CA VAL A 68 -5.31 4.55 11.13
C VAL A 68 -4.37 5.65 11.63
N ILE A 69 -3.67 6.35 10.72
CA ILE A 69 -2.82 7.49 11.09
C ILE A 69 -3.67 8.62 11.67
N GLY A 70 -4.81 8.95 11.05
CA GLY A 70 -5.72 9.98 11.54
C GLY A 70 -6.28 9.68 12.93
N MET A 71 -6.62 8.43 13.22
CA MET A 71 -7.09 7.99 14.54
C MET A 71 -5.97 8.01 15.60
N GLY A 72 -4.72 7.75 15.20
CA GLY A 72 -3.57 7.78 16.12
C GLY A 72 -3.17 9.19 16.58
N LEU A 73 -3.75 10.24 16.00
CA LEU A 73 -3.48 11.65 16.32
C LEU A 73 -4.54 12.29 17.23
N ASN A 74 -5.57 11.55 17.63
CA ASN A 74 -6.67 11.99 18.51
C ASN A 74 -6.60 11.29 19.87
#